data_AF-A0A2X3H2S3-F1
#
_entry.id   AF-A0A2X3H2S3-F1
#
_cell.length_a   1.000
_cell.length_b   1.000
_cell.length_c   1.000
_cell.angle_alpha   90.00
_cell.angle_beta   90.00
_cell.angle_gamma   90.00
#
_symmetry.space_group_name_H-M   'P 1'
#
loop_
_entity.id
_entity.type
_entity.pdbx_description
1 polymer ?
#
loop_
_entity_poly.entity_id
_entity_poly.type
_entity_poly.pdbx_seq_one_letter_code
_entity_poly.pdbx_strand_id
1 'polypeptide(L)'
;MVAGHTDSVGEEKANQLLSLKRAESVRDWMRDTGDVPDSCFAVQGYGESRPIATNDTPEGRALNRRVEISLVPQVDACRLPDQPSASSQDDGASLHNGE
;
A
#
# COMPACT_ATOMS: atom_id res chain seq x y z
N MET A 1 0.27 1.14 2.37
CA MET A 1 -0.41 0.57 1.18
C MET A 1 -1.61 1.44 0.83
N VAL A 2 -1.78 1.74 -0.45
CA VAL A 2 -2.96 2.44 -0.99
C VAL A 2 -3.67 1.46 -1.93
N ALA A 3 -4.91 1.10 -1.60
CA ALA A 3 -5.69 0.09 -2.30
C ALA A 3 -6.97 0.68 -2.87
N GLY A 4 -7.20 0.53 -4.17
CA GLY A 4 -8.41 1.02 -4.84
C GLY A 4 -9.42 -0.08 -5.07
N HIS A 5 -10.70 0.27 -4.99
CA HIS A 5 -11.83 -0.63 -5.19
C HIS A 5 -12.93 0.01 -6.04
N THR A 6 -13.68 -0.82 -6.76
CA THR A 6 -14.90 -0.44 -7.49
C THR A 6 -16.10 -1.19 -6.94
N ASP A 7 -17.29 -0.78 -7.38
CA ASP A 7 -18.46 -1.66 -7.35
C ASP A 7 -18.40 -2.67 -8.51
N SER A 8 -19.44 -3.49 -8.66
CA SER A 8 -19.53 -4.50 -9.70
C SER A 8 -20.13 -4.02 -11.03
N VAL A 9 -20.14 -2.70 -11.28
CA VAL A 9 -20.72 -2.16 -12.52
C VAL A 9 -19.63 -2.02 -13.58
N GLY A 10 -19.83 -2.65 -14.74
CA GLY A 10 -18.90 -2.60 -15.86
C GLY A 10 -18.09 -3.89 -16.03
N GLU A 11 -17.11 -3.85 -16.92
CA GLU A 11 -16.23 -4.99 -17.21
C GLU A 11 -15.17 -5.15 -16.13
N GLU A 12 -14.92 -6.39 -15.69
CA GLU A 12 -13.94 -6.71 -14.65
C GLU A 12 -12.57 -6.08 -14.92
N LYS A 13 -12.08 -6.17 -16.16
CA LYS A 13 -10.79 -5.60 -16.57
C LYS A 13 -10.78 -4.07 -16.49
N ALA A 14 -11.91 -3.42 -16.82
CA ALA A 14 -12.04 -1.98 -16.71
C ALA A 14 -12.07 -1.55 -15.24
N ASN A 15 -12.77 -2.30 -14.40
CA ASN A 15 -12.83 -2.11 -12.95
C ASN A 15 -11.45 -2.27 -12.30
N GLN A 16 -10.69 -3.28 -12.73
CA GLN A 16 -9.32 -3.48 -12.29
C GLN A 16 -8.44 -2.25 -12.61
N LEU A 17 -8.47 -1.77 -13.86
CA LEU A 17 -7.69 -0.59 -14.25
C LEU A 17 -8.15 0.69 -13.54
N LEU A 18 -9.47 0.89 -13.41
CA LEU A 18 -10.04 2.06 -12.72
C LEU A 18 -9.63 2.08 -11.26
N SER A 19 -9.71 0.95 -10.58
CA SER A 19 -9.32 0.84 -9.17
C SER A 19 -7.84 1.17 -8.96
N LEU A 20 -6.95 0.68 -9.84
CA LEU A 20 -5.52 0.99 -9.79
C LEU A 20 -5.27 2.49 -9.96
N LYS A 21 -5.85 3.11 -10.99
CA LYS A 21 -5.70 4.55 -11.26
C LYS A 21 -6.17 5.42 -10.10
N ARG A 22 -7.24 5.02 -9.40
CA ARG A 22 -7.73 5.74 -8.21
C ARG A 22 -6.75 5.64 -7.05
N ALA A 23 -6.16 4.45 -6.83
CA ALA A 23 -5.13 4.26 -5.82
C ALA A 23 -3.86 5.06 -6.13
N GLU A 24 -3.42 5.07 -7.39
CA GLU A 24 -2.30 5.87 -7.87
C GLU A 24 -2.55 7.37 -7.67
N SER A 25 -3.75 7.85 -8.00
CA SER A 25 -4.11 9.27 -7.82
C SER A 25 -4.02 9.71 -6.35
N VAL A 26 -4.44 8.85 -5.41
CA VAL A 26 -4.33 9.14 -3.97
C VAL A 26 -2.86 9.10 -3.51
N ARG A 27 -2.07 8.13 -3.98
CA ARG A 27 -0.63 8.07 -3.71
C ARG A 27 0.08 9.32 -4.23
N ASP A 28 -0.19 9.73 -5.46
CA ASP A 28 0.42 10.90 -6.09
C ASP A 28 0.09 12.16 -5.28
N TRP A 29 -1.17 12.32 -4.85
CA TRP A 29 -1.54 13.42 -3.97
C TRP A 29 -0.78 13.41 -2.64
N MET A 30 -0.59 12.25 -2.00
CA MET A 30 0.19 12.14 -0.76
C MET A 30 1.67 12.45 -0.95
N ARG A 31 2.25 12.01 -2.06
CA ARG A 31 3.64 12.34 -2.41
C ARG A 31 3.79 13.85 -2.59
N ASP A 32 2.91 14.46 -3.39
CA ASP A 32 3.02 15.85 -3.82
C ASP A 32 2.66 16.85 -2.71
N THR A 33 1.79 16.47 -1.77
CA THR A 33 1.34 17.36 -0.67
C THR A 33 1.91 17.01 0.70
N GLY A 34 2.30 15.75 0.92
CA GLY A 34 2.74 15.24 2.22
C GLY A 34 4.23 14.94 2.33
N ASP A 35 5.01 15.17 1.26
CA ASP A 35 6.45 14.90 1.21
C ASP A 35 6.81 13.45 1.58
N VAL A 36 5.95 12.50 1.16
CA VAL A 36 6.15 11.07 1.38
C VAL A 36 6.84 10.48 0.14
N PRO A 37 8.05 9.90 0.26
CA PRO A 37 8.75 9.31 -0.87
C PRO A 37 7.97 8.20 -1.59
N ASP A 38 8.18 8.05 -2.90
CA ASP A 38 7.55 6.98 -3.69
C ASP A 38 7.86 5.57 -3.14
N SER A 39 9.05 5.38 -2.55
CA SER A 39 9.45 4.11 -1.92
C SER A 39 8.67 3.75 -0.65
N CYS A 40 7.86 4.67 -0.10
CA CYS A 40 6.94 4.39 1.01
C CYS A 40 5.66 3.66 0.58
N PHE A 41 5.35 3.65 -0.71
CA PHE A 41 4.04 3.24 -1.18
C PHE A 41 4.07 1.87 -1.85
N ALA A 42 3.19 0.98 -1.38
CA ALA A 42 2.65 -0.10 -2.18
C ALA A 42 1.28 0.32 -2.70
N VAL A 43 1.04 0.22 -4.00
CA VAL A 43 -0.22 0.63 -4.65
C VAL A 43 -0.84 -0.58 -5.33
N GLN A 44 -2.14 -0.79 -5.14
CA GLN A 44 -2.86 -1.92 -5.72
C GLN A 44 -4.28 -1.54 -6.13
N GLY A 45 -4.70 -1.98 -7.31
CA GLY A 45 -6.13 -2.02 -7.68
C GLY A 45 -6.71 -3.41 -7.41
N TYR A 46 -7.89 -3.49 -6.81
CA TYR A 46 -8.61 -4.76 -6.60
C TYR A 46 -9.86 -4.91 -7.48
N GLY A 47 -10.21 -3.90 -8.27
CA GLY A 47 -11.48 -3.83 -8.98
C GLY A 47 -12.65 -4.09 -8.03
N GLU A 48 -13.57 -4.95 -8.45
CA GLU A 48 -14.78 -5.32 -7.71
C GLU A 48 -14.59 -6.53 -6.79
N SER A 49 -13.41 -7.16 -6.78
CA SER A 49 -13.17 -8.47 -6.14
C SER A 49 -13.23 -8.47 -4.60
N ARG A 50 -13.25 -7.29 -3.96
CA ARG A 50 -13.28 -7.12 -2.50
C ARG A 50 -14.38 -6.16 -2.05
N PRO A 51 -15.66 -6.55 -2.19
CA PRO A 51 -16.79 -5.75 -1.74
C PRO A 51 -16.86 -5.73 -0.21
N ILE A 52 -17.31 -4.61 0.35
CA ILE A 52 -17.59 -4.44 1.78
C ILE A 52 -19.10 -4.30 2.05
N ALA A 53 -19.90 -4.12 1.01
CA ALA A 53 -21.34 -4.10 1.03
C ALA A 53 -21.90 -4.80 -0.22
N THR A 54 -23.19 -5.13 -0.21
CA THR A 54 -23.86 -5.67 -1.41
C THR A 54 -23.76 -4.70 -2.58
N ASN A 55 -23.58 -5.20 -3.81
CA ASN A 55 -23.65 -4.39 -5.02
C ASN A 55 -25.09 -4.21 -5.55
N ASP A 56 -26.07 -4.84 -4.92
CA ASP A 56 -27.47 -4.82 -5.36
C ASP A 56 -28.11 -3.45 -5.14
N THR A 57 -27.67 -2.70 -4.13
CA THR A 57 -28.21 -1.37 -3.80
C THR A 57 -27.27 -0.24 -4.23
N PRO A 58 -27.81 0.94 -4.62
CA PRO A 58 -26.98 2.11 -4.88
C PRO A 58 -26.06 2.49 -3.70
N GLU A 59 -26.55 2.35 -2.48
CA GLU A 59 -25.82 2.66 -1.24
C GLU A 59 -24.65 1.69 -1.05
N GLY A 60 -24.87 0.39 -1.24
CA GLY A 60 -23.81 -0.61 -1.12
C GLY A 60 -22.74 -0.46 -2.20
N ARG A 61 -23.13 -0.14 -3.44
CA ARG A 61 -22.18 0.24 -4.50
C ARG A 61 -21.35 1.47 -4.14
N ALA A 62 -21.98 2.49 -3.53
CA ALA A 62 -21.27 3.67 -3.09
C ALA A 62 -20.20 3.34 -2.03
N LEU A 63 -20.51 2.44 -1.09
CA LEU A 63 -19.53 1.95 -0.11
C LEU A 63 -18.38 1.18 -0.78
N ASN A 64 -18.66 0.38 -1.81
CA ASN A 64 -17.64 -0.39 -2.50
C ASN A 64 -16.67 0.48 -3.32
N ARG A 65 -17.12 1.62 -3.87
CA ARG A 65 -16.29 2.59 -4.61
C ARG A 65 -15.42 3.44 -3.67
N ARG A 66 -14.33 2.87 -3.17
CA ARG A 66 -13.46 3.47 -2.16
C ARG A 66 -11.97 3.31 -2.47
N VAL A 67 -11.15 4.06 -1.72
CA VAL A 67 -9.71 3.81 -1.60
C VAL A 67 -9.40 3.59 -0.12
N GLU A 68 -8.66 2.52 0.18
CA GLU A 68 -8.20 2.20 1.53
C GLU A 68 -6.72 2.56 1.66
N ILE A 69 -6.35 3.11 2.82
CA ILE A 69 -4.97 3.45 3.17
C ILE A 69 -4.63 2.68 4.43
N SER A 70 -3.66 1.77 4.33
CA SER A 70 -3.23 0.93 5.46
C SER A 70 -1.75 1.19 5.77
N LEU A 71 -1.45 1.42 7.04
CA LEU A 71 -0.08 1.46 7.54
C LEU A 71 0.41 0.03 7.74
N VAL A 72 1.39 -0.39 6.94
CA VAL A 72 1.95 -1.74 6.99
C VAL A 72 3.41 -1.61 7.40
N PRO A 73 3.83 -2.17 8.54
CA PRO A 73 5.23 -2.18 8.93
C PRO A 73 6.04 -2.99 7.91
N GLN A 74 7.03 -2.35 7.29
CA GLN A 74 7.94 -2.96 6.33
C GLN A 74 9.34 -2.40 6.60
N VAL A 75 10.31 -3.28 6.83
CA VAL A 75 11.68 -2.90 7.23
C VAL A 75 12.39 -2.00 6.22
N ASP A 76 12.06 -2.12 4.94
CA ASP A 76 12.67 -1.34 3.86
C ASP A 76 11.70 -0.33 3.21
N ALA A 77 10.48 -0.14 3.74
CA ALA A 77 9.59 0.90 3.22
C ALA A 77 10.18 2.29 3.47
N CYS A 78 9.93 3.22 2.55
CA CYS A 78 10.45 4.59 2.58
C CYS A 78 11.98 4.72 2.45
N ARG A 79 12.69 3.61 2.25
CA ARG A 79 14.14 3.66 2.11
C ARG A 79 14.50 4.33 0.79
N LEU A 80 15.38 5.32 0.85
CA LEU A 80 15.94 5.97 -0.33
C LEU A 80 17.12 5.15 -0.86
N PRO A 81 17.31 5.07 -2.20
CA PRO A 81 18.33 4.22 -2.82
C PRO A 81 19.77 4.53 -2.37
N ASP A 82 20.04 5.74 -1.87
CA ASP A 82 21.38 6.18 -1.45
C ASP A 82 21.64 6.07 0.06
N GLN A 83 20.79 5.37 0.83
CA GLN A 83 21.03 5.10 2.25
C GLN A 83 21.64 3.70 2.43
N PRO A 84 22.97 3.59 2.70
CA PRO A 84 23.58 2.31 3.00
C PRO A 84 22.89 1.71 4.23
N SER A 85 22.53 0.43 4.13
CA SER A 85 21.90 -0.30 5.23
C SER A 85 22.86 -0.25 6.39
N ALA A 86 22.41 0.26 7.52
CA ALA A 86 23.10 0.02 8.78
C ALA A 86 23.28 -1.49 8.89
N SER A 87 24.53 -1.91 8.67
CA SER A 87 24.98 -3.29 8.72
C SER A 87 24.61 -3.85 10.09
N SER A 88 24.00 -5.03 10.08
CA SER A 88 23.98 -5.95 11.19
C SER A 88 25.40 -6.05 11.77
N GLN A 89 25.65 -5.43 12.93
CA GLN A 89 26.81 -5.72 13.74
C GLN A 89 26.39 -6.78 14.76
N ASP A 90 26.68 -8.01 14.36
CA ASP A 90 26.72 -9.20 15.20
C ASP A 90 28.02 -9.10 16.03
N ASP A 91 27.97 -8.40 17.17
CA ASP A 91 29.12 -8.33 18.08
C ASP A 91 29.10 -9.57 19.00
N GLY A 92 29.74 -10.62 18.51
CA GLY A 92 30.18 -11.74 19.32
C GLY A 92 31.21 -11.29 20.36
N ALA A 93 30.80 -11.21 21.62
CA ALA A 93 31.73 -11.10 22.75
C ALA A 93 31.90 -12.48 23.40
N SER A 94 32.91 -13.23 22.96
CA SER A 94 33.49 -14.33 23.71
C SER A 94 34.53 -13.74 24.67
N LEU A 95 34.30 -13.86 25.98
CA LEU A 95 35.35 -13.67 26.99
C LEU A 95 35.48 -14.97 27.79
N HIS A 96 36.41 -15.78 27.31
CA HIS A 96 37.17 -16.75 28.07
C HIS A 96 37.94 -16.02 29.17
N ASN A 97 37.80 -16.43 30.43
CA ASN A 97 38.80 -16.15 31.48
C ASN A 97 38.77 -17.33 32.45
N GLY A 98 39.73 -18.24 32.27
CA GLY A 98 40.20 -19.13 33.31
C GLY A 98 41.56 -18.64 33.78
N GLU A 99 41.71 -18.46 35.08
CA GLU A 99 42.82 -18.94 35.92
C GLU A 99 42.40 -18.81 37.40
#